data_AF-A0A4R0RFD4-F1
#
_entry.id   AF-A0A4R0RFD4-F1
#
_cell.length_a   1.000
_cell.length_b   1.000
_cell.length_c   1.000
_cell.angle_alpha   90.00
_cell.angle_beta   90.00
_cell.angle_gamma   90.00
#
_symmetry.space_group_name_H-M   'P 1'
#
loop_
_entity.id
_entity.type
_entity.pdbx_description
1 polymer ?
#
loop_
_entity_poly.entity_id
_entity_poly.type
_entity_poly.pdbx_seq_one_letter_code
_entity_poly.pdbx_strand_id
1 'polypeptide(L)'
;MSSWREIFDYLIPPPEDRITLAWGNAHRAFAYMAPVCLMSYLVRRRDTKVLRVALLPVILVMAVRGTFAYANETRPETILLNWMRGLACFAAIGLSIDCALSRTSRMKLGETPESLPPMFFLDKDYPQYARRRWPAWLADVTEMQLTFRGIGWNFGEGIYISPERRNLSRGPFLSSTFVTYIKGYLVIDGVQAFFRHAPGLGAPHGASIWDPSLPFVQRYAFGSFLHILIGIVIWFGLEMNYSLATLIGVGLFGQPPSAWPPVYGNPWKADSVHNFWAKQWHQILRRVFMVLGGIPGQWVAGRVGAVMGTFIASGLFHECGFYLVNRGMDHRVTVFFALQGIAILAEKIYFQWSGRRVGGWIGRLWTYMWILVIGQICTDAWLSRGLGHTVFIPTPISPAEHIIIPLGKKLLCS
;
A
#
# COMPACT_ATOMS: atom_id res chain seq x y z
N MET A 1 -8.53 15.72 -32.13
CA MET A 1 -7.47 15.70 -31.09
C MET A 1 -7.77 16.63 -29.92
N SER A 2 -8.53 17.73 -30.10
CA SER A 2 -8.97 18.63 -29.01
C SER A 2 -9.83 17.94 -27.94
N SER A 3 -10.79 17.10 -28.32
CA SER A 3 -11.73 16.46 -27.38
C SER A 3 -11.08 15.52 -26.35
N TRP A 4 -10.04 14.77 -26.72
CA TRP A 4 -9.36 13.86 -25.79
C TRP A 4 -8.54 14.58 -24.74
N ARG A 5 -7.93 15.72 -25.11
CA ARG A 5 -7.22 16.57 -24.15
C ARG A 5 -8.20 17.19 -23.17
N GLU A 6 -9.31 17.73 -23.65
CA GLU A 6 -10.38 18.27 -22.80
C GLU A 6 -10.90 17.25 -21.78
N ILE A 7 -11.12 15.99 -22.20
CA ILE A 7 -11.52 14.91 -21.27
C ILE A 7 -10.42 14.63 -20.25
N PHE A 8 -9.15 14.55 -20.69
CA PHE A 8 -8.03 14.31 -19.80
C PHE A 8 -7.88 15.43 -18.76
N ASP A 9 -7.86 16.69 -19.21
CA ASP A 9 -7.73 17.88 -18.36
C ASP A 9 -8.94 18.03 -17.43
N TYR A 10 -10.13 17.61 -17.85
CA TYR A 10 -11.27 17.53 -16.96
C TYR A 10 -11.05 16.50 -15.84
N LEU A 11 -10.61 15.29 -16.17
CA LEU A 11 -10.42 14.21 -15.19
C LEU A 11 -9.22 14.44 -14.27
N ILE A 12 -8.11 14.92 -14.83
CA ILE A 12 -6.82 15.14 -14.19
C ILE A 12 -6.41 16.58 -14.55
N PRO A 13 -7.00 17.58 -13.89
CA PRO A 13 -6.67 18.97 -14.18
C PRO A 13 -5.21 19.27 -13.87
N PRO A 14 -4.62 20.22 -14.61
CA PRO A 14 -3.30 20.72 -14.28
C PRO A 14 -3.31 21.32 -12.87
N PRO A 15 -2.17 21.36 -12.16
CA PRO A 15 -2.13 21.73 -10.75
C PRO A 15 -2.79 23.07 -10.42
N GLU A 16 -2.63 24.07 -11.28
CA GLU A 16 -3.23 25.40 -11.18
C GLU A 16 -4.77 25.39 -11.17
N ASP A 17 -5.40 24.38 -11.78
CA ASP A 17 -6.84 24.24 -11.91
C ASP A 17 -7.44 23.28 -10.86
N ARG A 18 -6.61 22.74 -9.96
CA ARG A 18 -7.08 21.85 -8.89
C ARG A 18 -7.79 22.61 -7.80
N ILE A 19 -8.83 22.00 -7.26
CA ILE A 19 -9.60 22.52 -6.14
C ILE A 19 -8.86 22.19 -4.84
N THR A 20 -8.65 23.19 -3.97
CA THR A 20 -8.07 22.93 -2.64
C THR A 20 -8.99 22.02 -1.82
N LEU A 21 -8.46 20.91 -1.32
CA LEU A 21 -9.23 19.94 -0.54
C LEU A 21 -9.49 20.46 0.88
N ALA A 22 -10.75 20.79 1.16
CA ALA A 22 -11.19 21.26 2.47
C ALA A 22 -12.34 20.38 2.99
N TRP A 23 -12.61 20.45 4.30
CA TRP A 23 -13.73 19.73 4.92
C TRP A 23 -15.06 19.98 4.20
N GLY A 24 -15.31 21.22 3.75
CA GLY A 24 -16.52 21.61 3.03
C GLY A 24 -16.71 20.93 1.66
N ASN A 25 -15.64 20.46 1.01
CA ASN A 25 -15.71 19.80 -0.30
C ASN A 25 -15.21 18.35 -0.31
N ALA A 26 -14.75 17.82 0.82
CA ALA A 26 -14.23 16.46 0.95
C ALA A 26 -15.22 15.40 0.45
N HIS A 27 -16.52 15.56 0.72
CA HIS A 27 -17.56 14.65 0.24
C HIS A 27 -17.55 14.49 -1.30
N ARG A 28 -17.18 15.53 -2.05
CA ARG A 28 -17.05 15.47 -3.51
C ARG A 28 -15.80 14.71 -3.94
N ALA A 29 -14.68 14.96 -3.26
CA ALA A 29 -13.42 14.26 -3.52
C ALA A 29 -13.52 12.74 -3.24
N PHE A 30 -14.32 12.35 -2.24
CA PHE A 30 -14.51 10.95 -1.84
C PHE A 30 -15.81 10.33 -2.36
N ALA A 31 -16.56 11.01 -3.23
CA ALA A 31 -17.85 10.52 -3.73
C ALA A 31 -17.75 9.15 -4.42
N TYR A 32 -16.59 8.82 -4.99
CA TYR A 32 -16.30 7.53 -5.62
C TYR A 32 -16.35 6.33 -4.64
N MET A 33 -16.29 6.57 -3.33
CA MET A 33 -16.45 5.51 -2.33
C MET A 33 -17.86 4.89 -2.37
N ALA A 34 -18.90 5.66 -2.69
CA ALA A 34 -20.26 5.14 -2.77
C ALA A 34 -20.42 4.04 -3.84
N PRO A 35 -20.04 4.26 -5.13
CA PRO A 35 -20.09 3.19 -6.13
C PRO A 35 -19.07 2.08 -5.88
N VAL A 36 -17.93 2.35 -5.21
CA VAL A 36 -17.01 1.28 -4.76
C VAL A 36 -17.65 0.38 -3.70
N CYS A 37 -18.37 0.95 -2.73
CA CYS A 37 -19.16 0.19 -1.76
C CYS A 37 -20.23 -0.66 -2.47
N LEU A 38 -20.93 -0.08 -3.46
CA LEU A 38 -21.91 -0.81 -4.26
C LEU A 38 -21.27 -1.96 -5.05
N MET A 39 -20.09 -1.77 -5.64
CA MET A 39 -19.34 -2.84 -6.30
C MET A 39 -19.02 -3.99 -5.34
N SER A 40 -18.50 -3.66 -4.15
CA SER A 40 -18.20 -4.63 -3.09
C SER A 40 -19.44 -5.36 -2.59
N TYR A 41 -20.60 -4.70 -2.57
CA TYR A 41 -21.88 -5.33 -2.28
C TYR A 41 -22.28 -6.29 -3.39
N LEU A 42 -22.31 -5.82 -4.64
CA LEU A 42 -22.78 -6.59 -5.80
C LEU A 42 -21.95 -7.86 -6.02
N VAL A 43 -20.64 -7.80 -5.79
CA VAL A 43 -19.75 -8.97 -5.96
C VAL A 43 -19.99 -10.08 -4.94
N ARG A 44 -20.77 -9.80 -3.88
CA ARG A 44 -21.24 -10.75 -2.85
C ARG A 44 -22.67 -11.23 -3.09
N ARG A 45 -23.24 -10.97 -4.27
CA ARG A 45 -24.58 -11.39 -4.66
C ARG A 45 -24.51 -12.29 -5.88
N ARG A 46 -25.47 -13.22 -6.02
CA ARG A 46 -25.60 -14.02 -7.24
C ARG A 46 -26.15 -13.18 -8.39
N ASP A 47 -25.77 -13.52 -9.63
CA ASP A 47 -26.31 -12.96 -10.87
C ASP A 47 -26.14 -11.45 -11.10
N THR A 48 -25.13 -10.82 -10.48
CA THR A 48 -24.90 -9.35 -10.58
C THR A 48 -23.81 -8.95 -11.59
N LYS A 49 -23.29 -9.88 -12.39
CA LYS A 49 -22.12 -9.63 -13.26
C LYS A 49 -22.31 -8.44 -14.19
N VAL A 50 -23.47 -8.32 -14.84
CA VAL A 50 -23.78 -7.23 -15.76
C VAL A 50 -23.74 -5.89 -15.03
N LEU A 51 -24.33 -5.79 -13.84
CA LEU A 51 -24.33 -4.57 -13.04
C LEU A 51 -22.93 -4.18 -12.58
N ARG A 52 -22.11 -5.16 -12.19
CA ARG A 52 -20.71 -4.90 -11.82
C ARG A 52 -19.93 -4.33 -13.00
N VAL A 53 -20.07 -4.91 -14.19
CA VAL A 53 -19.40 -4.40 -15.41
C VAL A 53 -19.92 -3.01 -15.78
N ALA A 54 -21.23 -2.77 -15.71
CA ALA A 54 -21.83 -1.46 -15.98
C ALA A 54 -21.41 -0.38 -14.99
N LEU A 55 -21.15 -0.74 -13.72
CA LEU A 55 -20.72 0.19 -12.68
C LEU A 55 -19.25 0.58 -12.79
N LEU A 56 -18.42 -0.26 -13.43
CA LEU A 56 -16.97 -0.04 -13.49
C LEU A 56 -16.58 1.32 -14.12
N PRO A 57 -17.08 1.72 -15.30
CA PRO A 57 -16.73 3.01 -15.89
C PRO A 57 -17.05 4.21 -14.98
N VAL A 58 -18.16 4.15 -14.25
CA VAL A 58 -18.56 5.17 -13.28
C VAL A 58 -17.53 5.29 -12.16
N ILE A 59 -17.09 4.16 -11.60
CA ILE A 59 -16.05 4.15 -10.56
C ILE A 59 -14.73 4.70 -11.11
N LEU A 60 -14.30 4.30 -12.30
CA LEU A 60 -13.04 4.76 -12.88
C LEU A 60 -13.02 6.29 -13.03
N VAL A 61 -14.08 6.85 -13.63
CA VAL A 61 -14.21 8.30 -13.83
C VAL A 61 -14.28 9.03 -12.49
N MET A 62 -15.13 8.57 -11.57
CA MET A 62 -15.30 9.23 -10.27
C MET A 62 -14.05 9.14 -9.39
N ALA A 63 -13.33 8.01 -9.40
CA ALA A 63 -12.12 7.82 -8.61
C ALA A 63 -11.00 8.71 -9.11
N VAL A 64 -10.75 8.73 -10.42
CA VAL A 64 -9.74 9.60 -11.03
C VAL A 64 -10.07 11.06 -10.78
N ARG A 65 -11.27 11.51 -11.16
CA ARG A 65 -11.69 12.91 -10.97
C ARG A 65 -11.71 13.30 -9.49
N GLY A 66 -12.35 12.52 -8.63
CA GLY A 66 -12.45 12.82 -7.18
C GLY A 66 -11.09 12.87 -6.49
N THR A 67 -10.09 12.16 -7.02
CA THR A 67 -8.74 12.18 -6.48
C THR A 67 -7.92 13.33 -7.04
N PHE A 68 -7.78 13.41 -8.36
CA PHE A 68 -6.84 14.33 -9.02
C PHE A 68 -7.37 15.76 -9.20
N ALA A 69 -8.68 15.97 -9.12
CA ALA A 69 -9.26 17.32 -9.10
C ALA A 69 -9.09 18.06 -7.78
N TYR A 70 -8.76 17.34 -6.71
CA TYR A 70 -8.72 17.88 -5.35
C TYR A 70 -7.35 17.60 -4.74
N ALA A 71 -6.60 18.62 -4.36
CA ALA A 71 -5.30 18.47 -3.74
C ALA A 71 -5.07 19.54 -2.67
N ASN A 72 -4.24 19.24 -1.69
CA ASN A 72 -3.76 20.24 -0.73
C ASN A 72 -2.35 20.68 -1.12
N GLU A 73 -2.26 21.60 -2.08
CA GLU A 73 -0.95 22.05 -2.59
C GLU A 73 -0.37 23.21 -1.77
N THR A 74 -1.22 23.98 -1.10
CA THR A 74 -0.82 25.13 -0.27
C THR A 74 -0.18 24.74 1.06
N ARG A 75 -0.22 23.45 1.41
CA ARG A 75 0.23 22.90 2.70
C ARG A 75 1.21 21.75 2.46
N PRO A 76 2.52 22.04 2.37
CA PRO A 76 3.53 21.02 2.11
C PRO A 76 3.54 19.87 3.11
N GLU A 77 3.06 20.08 4.35
CA GLU A 77 2.92 19.02 5.35
C GLU A 77 1.94 17.89 4.91
N THR A 78 1.07 18.17 3.94
CA THR A 78 0.06 17.23 3.44
C THR A 78 0.52 16.37 2.27
N ILE A 79 1.81 16.42 1.88
CA ILE A 79 2.41 15.57 0.83
C ILE A 79 2.03 14.09 1.03
N LEU A 80 2.14 13.56 2.25
CA LEU A 80 1.78 12.17 2.54
C LEU A 80 0.30 11.90 2.33
N LEU A 81 -0.56 12.82 2.74
CA LEU A 81 -2.01 12.70 2.56
C LEU A 81 -2.37 12.68 1.06
N ASN A 82 -1.80 13.58 0.27
CA ASN A 82 -2.00 13.59 -1.18
C ASN A 82 -1.50 12.29 -1.81
N TRP A 83 -0.31 11.82 -1.42
CA TRP A 83 0.21 10.54 -1.94
C TRP A 83 -0.69 9.36 -1.56
N MET A 84 -1.11 9.25 -0.30
CA MET A 84 -2.00 8.19 0.17
C MET A 84 -3.36 8.22 -0.52
N ARG A 85 -3.91 9.41 -0.81
CA ARG A 85 -5.14 9.55 -1.62
C ARG A 85 -4.93 9.04 -3.05
N GLY A 86 -3.80 9.35 -3.67
CA GLY A 86 -3.42 8.79 -4.98
C GLY A 86 -3.33 7.26 -4.95
N LEU A 87 -2.64 6.68 -3.97
CA LEU A 87 -2.56 5.22 -3.81
C LEU A 87 -3.93 4.58 -3.55
N ALA A 88 -4.76 5.19 -2.71
CA ALA A 88 -6.11 4.73 -2.41
C ALA A 88 -7.02 4.73 -3.66
N CYS A 89 -6.87 5.73 -4.54
CA CYS A 89 -7.56 5.78 -5.83
C CYS A 89 -7.23 4.55 -6.69
N PHE A 90 -5.94 4.27 -6.91
CA PHE A 90 -5.53 3.11 -7.71
C PHE A 90 -5.87 1.78 -7.03
N ALA A 91 -5.88 1.71 -5.70
CA ALA A 91 -6.29 0.52 -4.97
C ALA A 91 -7.79 0.27 -5.15
N ALA A 92 -8.62 1.31 -5.09
CA ALA A 92 -10.06 1.24 -5.36
C ALA A 92 -10.35 0.85 -6.81
N ILE A 93 -9.60 1.40 -7.77
CA ILE A 93 -9.67 1.02 -9.19
C ILE A 93 -9.31 -0.46 -9.36
N GLY A 94 -8.20 -0.92 -8.80
CA GLY A 94 -7.77 -2.31 -8.88
C GLY A 94 -8.78 -3.28 -8.27
N LEU A 95 -9.32 -2.96 -7.08
CA LEU A 95 -10.41 -3.71 -6.45
C LEU A 95 -11.65 -3.74 -7.35
N SER A 96 -12.03 -2.60 -7.93
CA SER A 96 -13.23 -2.49 -8.75
C SER A 96 -13.11 -3.24 -10.06
N ILE A 97 -11.94 -3.23 -10.71
CA ILE A 97 -11.65 -4.06 -11.88
C ILE A 97 -11.70 -5.54 -11.49
N ASP A 98 -11.09 -5.91 -10.36
CA ASP A 98 -11.08 -7.29 -9.87
C ASP A 98 -12.49 -7.82 -9.60
N CYS A 99 -13.31 -7.00 -8.96
CA CYS A 99 -14.71 -7.29 -8.69
C CYS A 99 -15.54 -7.25 -9.96
N ALA A 100 -15.33 -6.31 -10.88
CA ALA A 100 -16.13 -6.20 -12.09
C ALA A 100 -15.86 -7.34 -13.07
N LEU A 101 -14.59 -7.71 -13.23
CA LEU A 101 -14.14 -8.67 -14.25
C LEU A 101 -14.11 -10.12 -13.76
N SER A 102 -14.29 -10.38 -12.46
CA SER A 102 -14.38 -11.76 -11.95
C SER A 102 -15.49 -12.56 -12.64
N ARG A 103 -15.17 -13.77 -13.09
CA ARG A 103 -16.16 -14.68 -13.73
C ARG A 103 -17.26 -15.07 -12.76
N THR A 104 -16.87 -15.40 -11.54
CA THR A 104 -17.77 -15.72 -10.42
C THR A 104 -17.80 -14.59 -9.40
N SER A 105 -18.84 -14.58 -8.56
CA SER A 105 -18.89 -13.72 -7.38
C SER A 105 -17.73 -14.04 -6.43
N ARG A 106 -17.31 -13.05 -5.62
CA ARG A 106 -16.22 -13.24 -4.66
C ARG A 106 -16.79 -14.01 -3.49
N MET A 107 -16.25 -15.20 -3.25
CA MET A 107 -16.76 -16.14 -2.26
C MET A 107 -15.73 -16.35 -1.16
N LYS A 108 -16.22 -16.54 0.06
CA LYS A 108 -15.41 -17.05 1.15
C LYS A 108 -15.14 -18.53 0.91
N LEU A 109 -14.05 -19.05 1.48
CA LEU A 109 -13.74 -20.47 1.37
C LEU A 109 -14.88 -21.31 1.97
N GLY A 110 -15.35 -22.31 1.23
CA GLY A 110 -16.47 -23.17 1.60
C GLY A 110 -17.85 -22.68 1.15
N GLU A 111 -17.99 -21.45 0.63
CA GLU A 111 -19.24 -21.00 0.00
C GLU A 111 -19.35 -21.52 -1.44
N THR A 112 -20.60 -21.73 -1.90
CA THR A 112 -20.92 -22.04 -3.29
C THR A 112 -21.66 -20.86 -3.95
N PRO A 113 -21.73 -20.80 -5.29
CA PRO A 113 -22.50 -19.75 -5.96
C PRO A 113 -23.97 -19.67 -5.50
N GLU A 114 -24.58 -20.82 -5.21
CA GLU A 114 -25.97 -20.95 -4.76
C GLU A 114 -26.16 -20.48 -3.32
N SER A 115 -25.11 -20.54 -2.48
CA SER A 115 -25.17 -20.07 -1.10
C SER A 115 -25.17 -18.55 -0.96
N LEU A 116 -24.84 -17.83 -2.04
CA LEU A 116 -24.88 -16.36 -2.04
C LEU A 116 -26.31 -15.85 -2.17
N PRO A 117 -26.67 -14.79 -1.41
CA PRO A 117 -27.99 -14.21 -1.52
C PRO A 117 -28.21 -13.53 -2.89
N PRO A 118 -29.46 -13.48 -3.37
CA PRO A 118 -29.84 -12.58 -4.45
C PRO A 118 -29.61 -11.13 -4.04
N MET A 119 -29.67 -10.21 -5.02
CA MET A 119 -29.43 -8.79 -4.78
C MET A 119 -30.34 -8.19 -3.71
N PHE A 120 -31.59 -8.63 -3.62
CA PHE A 120 -32.52 -8.20 -2.58
C PHE A 120 -32.89 -9.42 -1.74
N PHE A 121 -32.61 -9.36 -0.44
CA PHE A 121 -32.87 -10.43 0.51
C PHE A 121 -33.06 -9.86 1.93
N LEU A 122 -33.63 -10.67 2.82
CA LEU A 122 -33.68 -10.36 4.24
C LEU A 122 -32.61 -11.15 4.98
N ASP A 123 -31.87 -10.50 5.87
CA ASP A 123 -30.75 -11.11 6.61
C ASP A 123 -31.16 -12.38 7.37
N LYS A 124 -32.40 -12.43 7.87
CA LYS A 124 -32.96 -13.58 8.62
C LYS A 124 -33.08 -14.85 7.79
N ASP A 125 -33.18 -14.74 6.46
CA ASP A 125 -33.37 -15.88 5.55
C ASP A 125 -32.06 -16.63 5.29
N TYR A 126 -30.93 -16.06 5.73
CA TYR A 126 -29.59 -16.57 5.46
C TYR A 126 -28.83 -16.83 6.78
N PRO A 127 -28.59 -18.10 7.13
CA PRO A 127 -27.99 -18.49 8.42
C PRO A 127 -26.64 -17.80 8.73
N GLN A 128 -25.84 -17.50 7.71
CA GLN A 128 -24.55 -16.82 7.84
C GLN A 128 -24.65 -15.35 8.28
N TYR A 129 -25.83 -14.75 8.13
CA TYR A 129 -26.11 -13.36 8.49
C TYR A 129 -27.03 -13.25 9.72
N ALA A 130 -27.88 -14.25 9.97
CA ALA A 130 -28.91 -14.24 11.03
C ALA A 130 -28.38 -13.96 12.46
N ARG A 131 -27.10 -14.24 12.75
CA ARG A 131 -26.48 -14.02 14.08
C ARG A 131 -25.51 -12.83 14.14
N ARG A 132 -25.43 -12.01 13.09
CA ARG A 132 -24.52 -10.87 13.06
C ARG A 132 -25.10 -9.68 13.82
N ARG A 133 -24.22 -8.94 14.49
CA ARG A 133 -24.55 -7.67 15.17
C ARG A 133 -24.81 -6.52 14.20
N TRP A 134 -24.37 -6.65 12.95
CA TRP A 134 -24.44 -5.62 11.91
C TRP A 134 -25.18 -6.15 10.68
N PRO A 135 -25.85 -5.28 9.90
CA PRO A 135 -26.51 -5.67 8.66
C PRO A 135 -25.54 -6.40 7.70
N ALA A 136 -26.04 -7.42 7.00
CA ALA A 136 -25.24 -8.26 6.11
C ALA A 136 -24.46 -7.44 5.07
N TRP A 137 -25.12 -6.46 4.47
CA TRP A 137 -24.52 -5.60 3.44
C TRP A 137 -23.30 -4.82 3.96
N LEU A 138 -23.39 -4.27 5.18
CA LEU A 138 -22.32 -3.45 5.75
C LEU A 138 -21.10 -4.31 6.07
N ALA A 139 -21.35 -5.50 6.62
CA ALA A 139 -20.27 -6.43 6.93
C ALA A 139 -19.61 -6.98 5.65
N ASP A 140 -20.38 -7.36 4.63
CA ASP A 140 -19.85 -7.81 3.33
C ASP A 140 -18.98 -6.72 2.66
N VAL A 141 -19.49 -5.48 2.62
CA VAL A 141 -18.78 -4.34 2.01
C VAL A 141 -17.50 -4.03 2.77
N THR A 142 -17.55 -4.02 4.10
CA THR A 142 -16.38 -3.75 4.95
C THR A 142 -15.34 -4.84 4.81
N GLU A 143 -15.74 -6.11 4.88
CA GLU A 143 -14.82 -7.24 4.71
C GLU A 143 -14.17 -7.23 3.32
N MET A 144 -14.93 -6.98 2.24
CA MET A 144 -14.40 -6.96 0.87
C MET A 144 -13.40 -5.80 0.66
N GLN A 145 -13.68 -4.62 1.21
CA GLN A 145 -12.79 -3.45 1.08
C GLN A 145 -11.51 -3.57 1.92
N LEU A 146 -11.56 -4.28 3.05
CA LEU A 146 -10.40 -4.44 3.94
C LEU A 146 -9.59 -5.71 3.62
N THR A 147 -10.16 -6.70 2.95
CA THR A 147 -9.49 -7.97 2.65
C THR A 147 -8.63 -7.90 1.38
N PHE A 148 -7.70 -6.96 1.31
CA PHE A 148 -6.78 -6.82 0.17
C PHE A 148 -5.92 -8.09 -0.09
N ARG A 149 -5.57 -8.83 0.96
CA ARG A 149 -4.79 -10.08 0.87
C ARG A 149 -5.60 -11.27 0.37
N GLY A 150 -6.93 -11.24 0.46
CA GLY A 150 -7.79 -12.38 0.11
C GLY A 150 -7.75 -13.55 1.10
N ILE A 151 -7.30 -13.36 2.34
CA ILE A 151 -7.25 -14.44 3.35
C ILE A 151 -8.67 -14.91 3.66
N GLY A 152 -8.95 -16.20 3.46
CA GLY A 152 -10.29 -16.77 3.64
C GLY A 152 -11.22 -16.56 2.44
N TRP A 153 -10.70 -16.07 1.31
CA TRP A 153 -11.45 -15.83 0.08
C TRP A 153 -10.88 -16.61 -1.10
N ASN A 154 -11.74 -16.94 -2.07
CA ASN A 154 -11.37 -17.67 -3.27
C ASN A 154 -10.24 -17.01 -4.10
N PHE A 155 -10.13 -15.68 -4.07
CA PHE A 155 -9.11 -14.94 -4.82
C PHE A 155 -7.76 -14.85 -4.10
N GLY A 156 -7.70 -15.25 -2.83
CA GLY A 156 -6.48 -15.38 -2.04
C GLY A 156 -6.15 -16.84 -1.69
N GLU A 157 -6.73 -17.81 -2.41
CA GLU A 157 -6.35 -19.21 -2.22
C GLU A 157 -4.86 -19.42 -2.57
N GLY A 158 -4.16 -20.19 -1.73
CA GLY A 158 -2.73 -20.49 -1.89
C GLY A 158 -1.78 -19.34 -1.55
N ILE A 159 -2.25 -18.23 -0.98
CA ILE A 159 -1.34 -17.18 -0.51
C ILE A 159 -0.52 -17.67 0.68
N TYR A 160 0.73 -17.22 0.77
CA TYR A 160 1.53 -17.45 1.95
C TYR A 160 1.03 -16.58 3.12
N ILE A 161 0.83 -17.20 4.27
CA ILE A 161 0.50 -16.53 5.52
C ILE A 161 1.67 -16.74 6.47
N SER A 162 2.23 -15.64 6.96
CA SER A 162 3.29 -15.69 7.96
C SER A 162 2.80 -16.38 9.23
N PRO A 163 3.61 -17.26 9.85
CA PRO A 163 3.25 -17.90 11.11
C PRO A 163 2.96 -16.86 12.19
N GLU A 164 1.84 -17.03 12.89
CA GLU A 164 1.50 -16.20 14.04
C GLU A 164 2.42 -16.54 15.21
N ARG A 165 2.99 -15.51 15.84
CA ARG A 165 3.87 -15.64 17.00
C ARG A 165 3.23 -15.12 18.28
N ARG A 166 2.16 -14.33 18.16
CA ARG A 166 1.40 -13.81 19.29
C ARG A 166 0.49 -14.91 19.84
N ASN A 167 0.17 -14.79 21.13
CA ASN A 167 -0.85 -15.61 21.75
C ASN A 167 -2.22 -15.25 21.15
N LEU A 168 -2.98 -16.25 20.66
CA LEU A 168 -4.29 -16.06 20.03
C LEU A 168 -5.44 -15.82 21.03
N SER A 169 -5.16 -15.87 22.33
CA SER A 169 -6.12 -15.47 23.37
C SER A 169 -6.33 -13.95 23.30
N ARG A 170 -7.59 -13.51 23.33
CA ARG A 170 -7.98 -12.11 23.01
C ARG A 170 -7.21 -11.05 23.82
N GLY A 171 -7.12 -11.19 25.14
CA GLY A 171 -6.43 -10.21 26.00
C GLY A 171 -4.93 -10.08 25.68
N PRO A 172 -4.16 -11.18 25.78
CA PRO A 172 -2.73 -11.19 25.40
C PRO A 172 -2.47 -10.72 23.96
N PHE A 173 -3.34 -11.09 23.01
CA PHE A 173 -3.23 -10.66 21.62
C PHE A 173 -3.36 -9.14 21.47
N LEU A 174 -4.36 -8.55 22.12
CA LEU A 174 -4.59 -7.09 22.11
C LEU A 174 -3.43 -6.35 22.76
N SER A 175 -2.93 -6.84 23.90
CA SER A 175 -1.77 -6.24 24.58
C SER A 175 -0.52 -6.26 23.69
N SER A 176 -0.17 -7.41 23.11
CA SER A 176 0.96 -7.51 22.19
C SER A 176 0.80 -6.60 20.96
N THR A 177 -0.42 -6.48 20.43
CA THR A 177 -0.70 -5.64 19.27
C THR A 177 -0.60 -4.15 19.61
N PHE A 178 -1.04 -3.75 20.80
CA PHE A 178 -0.88 -2.39 21.30
C PHE A 178 0.60 -2.02 21.48
N VAL A 179 1.41 -2.92 22.03
CA VAL A 179 2.86 -2.73 22.13
C VAL A 179 3.49 -2.55 20.74
N THR A 180 3.11 -3.36 19.75
CA THR A 180 3.58 -3.20 18.37
C THR A 180 3.18 -1.84 17.78
N TYR A 181 1.93 -1.39 18.01
CA TYR A 181 1.46 -0.08 17.60
C TYR A 181 2.30 1.05 18.20
N ILE A 182 2.52 1.05 19.52
CA ILE A 182 3.31 2.07 20.22
C ILE A 182 4.77 2.08 19.76
N LYS A 183 5.36 0.90 19.53
CA LYS A 183 6.72 0.81 18.97
C LYS A 183 6.81 1.47 17.59
N GLY A 184 5.88 1.14 16.68
CA GLY A 184 5.84 1.76 15.36
C GLY A 184 5.66 3.27 15.42
N TYR A 185 4.76 3.74 16.29
CA TYR A 185 4.54 5.17 16.53
C TYR A 185 5.84 5.89 16.92
N LEU A 186 6.54 5.40 17.95
CA LEU A 186 7.76 6.04 18.46
C LEU A 186 8.91 6.01 17.45
N VAL A 187 9.04 4.92 16.68
CA VAL A 187 10.06 4.82 15.62
C VAL A 187 9.81 5.84 14.52
N ILE A 188 8.58 5.92 14.02
CA ILE A 188 8.21 6.88 12.96
C ILE A 188 8.39 8.31 13.46
N ASP A 189 7.96 8.59 14.69
CA ASP A 189 8.10 9.90 15.33
C ASP A 189 9.57 10.35 15.40
N GLY A 190 10.46 9.47 15.85
CA GLY A 190 11.90 9.74 15.90
C GLY A 190 12.52 9.97 14.52
N VAL A 191 12.17 9.14 13.52
CA VAL A 191 12.70 9.30 12.15
C VAL A 191 12.16 10.56 11.48
N GLN A 192 10.89 10.90 11.69
CA GLN A 192 10.31 12.16 11.20
C GLN A 192 11.01 13.38 11.82
N ALA A 193 11.20 13.38 13.14
CA ALA A 193 11.92 14.45 13.83
C ALA A 193 13.35 14.59 13.27
N PHE A 194 14.05 13.47 13.04
CA PHE A 194 15.35 13.49 12.38
C PHE A 194 15.29 14.19 11.01
N PHE A 195 14.36 13.79 10.12
CA PHE A 195 14.25 14.41 8.79
C PHE A 195 13.95 15.90 8.86
N ARG A 196 13.11 16.34 9.79
CA ARG A 196 12.75 17.75 9.94
C ARG A 196 13.94 18.63 10.31
N HIS A 197 14.84 18.13 11.15
CA HIS A 197 16.01 18.88 11.61
C HIS A 197 17.28 18.58 10.80
N ALA A 198 17.25 17.60 9.90
CA ALA A 198 18.38 17.30 9.01
C ALA A 198 18.47 18.33 7.87
N PRO A 199 19.67 18.86 7.55
CA PRO A 199 19.85 19.87 6.51
C PRO A 199 19.28 19.43 5.15
N GLY A 200 18.43 20.25 4.54
CA GLY A 200 17.82 20.03 3.22
C GLY A 200 16.72 18.96 3.18
N LEU A 201 16.86 17.85 3.91
CA LEU A 201 15.92 16.72 3.86
C LEU A 201 14.52 17.07 4.37
N GLY A 202 14.43 17.96 5.37
CA GLY A 202 13.17 18.46 5.91
C GLY A 202 12.54 19.59 5.10
N ALA A 203 13.17 20.03 4.00
CA ALA A 203 12.64 21.10 3.19
C ALA A 203 11.46 20.61 2.32
N PRO A 204 10.44 21.46 2.07
CA PRO A 204 9.29 21.10 1.23
C PRO A 204 9.65 20.55 -0.16
N HIS A 205 10.71 21.08 -0.76
CA HIS A 205 11.19 20.64 -2.08
C HIS A 205 12.01 19.35 -2.02
N GLY A 206 12.42 18.92 -0.84
CA GLY A 206 13.24 17.73 -0.65
C GLY A 206 14.69 17.93 -1.05
N ALA A 207 15.48 16.87 -0.89
CA ALA A 207 16.87 16.83 -1.29
C ALA A 207 17.25 15.41 -1.72
N SER A 208 18.22 15.31 -2.63
CA SER A 208 18.80 14.02 -3.00
C SER A 208 19.52 13.41 -1.80
N ILE A 209 19.51 12.08 -1.73
CA ILE A 209 20.31 11.34 -0.74
C ILE A 209 21.81 11.42 -1.03
N TRP A 210 22.18 11.91 -2.22
CA TRP A 210 23.55 12.05 -2.67
C TRP A 210 24.05 13.48 -2.53
N ASP A 211 24.33 13.91 -1.29
CA ASP A 211 24.84 15.26 -1.03
C ASP A 211 26.23 15.50 -1.66
N PRO A 212 26.35 16.40 -2.67
CA PRO A 212 27.61 16.65 -3.35
C PRO A 212 28.66 17.33 -2.47
N SER A 213 28.27 17.94 -1.34
CA SER A 213 29.19 18.59 -0.40
C SER A 213 29.96 17.58 0.47
N LEU A 214 29.45 16.36 0.60
CA LEU A 214 30.12 15.30 1.36
C LEU A 214 31.18 14.59 0.52
N PRO A 215 32.33 14.17 1.11
CA PRO A 215 33.29 13.32 0.43
C PRO A 215 32.67 11.95 0.11
N PHE A 216 33.27 11.23 -0.85
CA PHE A 216 32.70 10.03 -1.46
C PHE A 216 32.17 9.02 -0.43
N VAL A 217 33.00 8.60 0.54
CA VAL A 217 32.60 7.58 1.52
C VAL A 217 31.43 8.05 2.39
N GLN A 218 31.49 9.28 2.92
CA GLN A 218 30.44 9.85 3.74
C GLN A 218 29.14 10.01 2.96
N ARG A 219 29.20 10.43 1.69
CA ARG A 219 28.04 10.58 0.81
C ARG A 219 27.29 9.26 0.66
N TYR A 220 27.99 8.18 0.31
CA TYR A 220 27.34 6.88 0.10
C TYR A 220 26.90 6.21 1.41
N ALA A 221 27.66 6.41 2.50
CA ALA A 221 27.27 5.93 3.81
C ALA A 221 26.00 6.64 4.31
N PHE A 222 25.93 7.97 4.17
CA PHE A 222 24.76 8.76 4.56
C PHE A 222 23.54 8.42 3.69
N GLY A 223 23.70 8.34 2.37
CA GLY A 223 22.60 7.93 1.49
C GLY A 223 22.06 6.53 1.82
N SER A 224 22.94 5.57 2.11
CA SER A 224 22.55 4.22 2.54
C SER A 224 21.85 4.23 3.91
N PHE A 225 22.30 5.07 4.83
CA PHE A 225 21.64 5.28 6.12
C PHE A 225 20.21 5.83 5.94
N LEU A 226 20.03 6.86 5.11
CA LEU A 226 18.71 7.40 4.78
C LEU A 226 17.81 6.36 4.12
N HIS A 227 18.36 5.52 3.24
CA HIS A 227 17.63 4.40 2.63
C HIS A 227 17.10 3.41 3.67
N ILE A 228 17.93 3.02 4.64
CA ILE A 228 17.53 2.15 5.74
C ILE A 228 16.43 2.83 6.58
N LEU A 229 16.56 4.11 6.90
CA LEU A 229 15.53 4.86 7.64
C LEU A 229 14.18 4.89 6.91
N ILE A 230 14.18 5.14 5.60
CA ILE A 230 12.95 5.11 4.79
C ILE A 230 12.34 3.70 4.76
N GLY A 231 13.17 2.66 4.62
CA GLY A 231 12.71 1.27 4.73
C GLY A 231 12.05 0.96 6.07
N ILE A 232 12.63 1.46 7.17
CA ILE A 232 12.08 1.35 8.53
C ILE A 232 10.73 2.09 8.63
N VAL A 233 10.63 3.32 8.13
CA VAL A 233 9.38 4.09 8.13
C VAL A 233 8.27 3.37 7.37
N ILE A 234 8.57 2.79 6.19
CA ILE A 234 7.59 2.04 5.42
C ILE A 234 7.14 0.78 6.17
N TRP A 235 8.08 0.03 6.73
CA TRP A 235 7.77 -1.17 7.52
C TRP A 235 6.88 -0.81 8.71
N PHE A 236 7.39 0.01 9.63
CA PHE A 236 6.68 0.35 10.87
C PHE A 236 5.40 1.14 10.59
N GLY A 237 5.36 1.96 9.55
CA GLY A 237 4.15 2.69 9.14
C GLY A 237 3.02 1.74 8.76
N LEU A 238 3.28 0.76 7.91
CA LEU A 238 2.28 -0.24 7.54
C LEU A 238 1.91 -1.14 8.72
N GLU A 239 2.88 -1.55 9.54
CA GLU A 239 2.63 -2.38 10.72
C GLU A 239 1.81 -1.64 11.79
N MET A 240 2.08 -0.34 12.00
CA MET A 240 1.32 0.52 12.91
C MET A 240 -0.13 0.65 12.45
N ASN A 241 -0.36 0.97 11.17
CA ASN A 241 -1.71 1.08 10.61
C ASN A 241 -2.48 -0.26 10.69
N TYR A 242 -1.81 -1.37 10.38
CA TYR A 242 -2.41 -2.70 10.52
C TYR A 242 -2.71 -3.05 11.98
N SER A 243 -1.83 -2.69 12.91
CA SER A 243 -2.03 -2.92 14.34
C SER A 243 -3.21 -2.12 14.87
N LEU A 244 -3.37 -0.85 14.43
CA LEU A 244 -4.54 -0.04 14.77
C LEU A 244 -5.83 -0.67 14.25
N ALA A 245 -5.86 -1.08 12.98
CA ALA A 245 -7.00 -1.78 12.41
C ALA A 245 -7.30 -3.10 13.16
N THR A 246 -6.27 -3.83 13.58
CA THR A 246 -6.39 -5.07 14.36
C THR A 246 -6.98 -4.80 15.75
N LEU A 247 -6.53 -3.76 16.44
CA LEU A 247 -7.06 -3.35 17.76
C LEU A 247 -8.55 -2.99 17.65
N ILE A 248 -8.94 -2.28 16.59
CA ILE A 248 -10.34 -1.96 16.30
C ILE A 248 -11.13 -3.24 16.00
N GLY A 249 -10.63 -4.10 15.09
CA GLY A 249 -11.28 -5.34 14.66
C GLY A 249 -11.51 -6.33 15.81
N VAL A 250 -10.47 -6.64 16.58
CA VAL A 250 -10.52 -7.62 17.68
C VAL A 250 -11.07 -7.00 18.97
N GLY A 251 -10.73 -5.74 19.24
CA GLY A 251 -11.12 -5.02 20.45
C GLY A 251 -12.57 -4.57 20.41
N LEU A 252 -12.95 -3.81 19.38
CA LEU A 252 -14.29 -3.19 19.29
C LEU A 252 -15.29 -4.08 18.55
N PHE A 253 -14.88 -4.75 17.47
CA PHE A 253 -15.77 -5.56 16.66
C PHE A 253 -15.79 -7.05 17.02
N GLY A 254 -14.97 -7.48 17.98
CA GLY A 254 -14.96 -8.86 18.48
C GLY A 254 -14.53 -9.90 17.45
N GLN A 255 -13.79 -9.50 16.41
CA GLN A 255 -13.27 -10.44 15.42
C GLN A 255 -12.25 -11.39 16.07
N PRO A 256 -12.15 -12.64 15.62
CA PRO A 256 -11.19 -13.58 16.16
C PRO A 256 -9.76 -13.14 15.84
N PRO A 257 -8.79 -13.24 16.78
CA PRO A 257 -7.38 -12.92 16.53
C PRO A 257 -6.76 -13.63 15.31
N SER A 258 -7.21 -14.86 15.01
CA SER A 258 -6.76 -15.63 13.84
C SER A 258 -7.12 -15.00 12.49
N ALA A 259 -8.09 -14.08 12.44
CA ALA A 259 -8.42 -13.31 11.23
C ALA A 259 -7.40 -12.19 10.93
N TRP A 260 -6.48 -11.90 11.86
CA TRP A 260 -5.51 -10.81 11.77
C TRP A 260 -4.06 -11.33 11.80
N PRO A 261 -3.66 -12.21 10.87
CA PRO A 261 -2.30 -12.76 10.87
C PRO A 261 -1.26 -11.68 10.59
N PRO A 262 0.03 -11.92 10.87
CA PRO A 262 1.07 -10.94 10.61
C PRO A 262 1.13 -10.52 9.14
N VAL A 263 1.37 -9.22 8.93
CA VAL A 263 1.53 -8.63 7.60
C VAL A 263 2.89 -9.00 7.01
N TYR A 264 3.94 -8.94 7.83
CA TYR A 264 5.30 -9.26 7.43
C TYR A 264 5.69 -10.67 7.86
N GLY A 265 6.66 -11.24 7.16
CA GLY A 265 7.48 -12.32 7.70
C GLY A 265 8.65 -11.72 8.48
N ASN A 266 9.87 -11.96 8.00
CA ASN A 266 11.07 -11.27 8.40
C ASN A 266 11.89 -10.88 7.15
N PRO A 267 11.71 -9.65 6.63
CA PRO A 267 12.44 -9.14 5.46
C PRO A 267 13.97 -9.34 5.53
N TRP A 268 14.57 -9.20 6.71
CA TRP A 268 16.02 -9.38 6.89
C TRP A 268 16.49 -10.82 6.72
N LYS A 269 15.61 -11.81 6.93
CA LYS A 269 15.94 -13.22 6.75
C LYS A 269 15.84 -13.71 5.32
N ALA A 270 15.33 -12.88 4.40
CA ALA A 270 15.19 -13.25 2.98
C ALA A 270 16.55 -13.67 2.39
N ASP A 271 16.52 -14.76 1.64
CA ASP A 271 17.68 -15.36 0.99
C ASP A 271 17.50 -15.50 -0.53
N SER A 272 16.43 -14.93 -1.07
CA SER A 272 16.22 -14.67 -2.49
C SER A 272 15.25 -13.49 -2.63
N VAL A 273 15.32 -12.79 -3.76
CA VAL A 273 14.40 -11.70 -4.13
C VAL A 273 12.98 -12.24 -4.25
N HIS A 274 12.80 -13.46 -4.79
CA HIS A 274 11.51 -14.14 -4.78
C HIS A 274 10.99 -14.36 -3.35
N ASN A 275 11.82 -14.85 -2.42
CA ASN A 275 11.42 -15.05 -1.02
C ASN A 275 11.03 -13.73 -0.35
N PHE A 276 11.80 -12.67 -0.57
CA PHE A 276 11.52 -11.33 -0.07
C PHE A 276 10.12 -10.86 -0.50
N TRP A 277 9.86 -10.81 -1.80
CA TRP A 277 8.60 -10.28 -2.35
C TRP A 277 7.42 -11.23 -2.28
N ALA A 278 7.60 -12.55 -2.10
CA ALA A 278 6.48 -13.50 -2.05
C ALA A 278 6.07 -13.87 -0.61
N LYS A 279 6.98 -13.74 0.37
CA LYS A 279 6.77 -14.25 1.73
C LYS A 279 7.09 -13.25 2.84
N GLN A 280 8.19 -12.51 2.72
CA GLN A 280 8.67 -11.68 3.83
C GLN A 280 8.05 -10.29 3.85
N TRP A 281 7.78 -9.71 2.67
CA TRP A 281 7.15 -8.41 2.48
C TRP A 281 5.61 -8.48 2.47
N HIS A 282 4.92 -7.37 2.80
CA HIS A 282 3.53 -7.32 3.29
C HIS A 282 2.41 -7.99 2.48
N GLN A 283 2.58 -8.32 1.19
CA GLN A 283 1.58 -8.90 0.27
C GLN A 283 0.21 -8.18 0.15
N ILE A 284 -0.07 -7.12 0.92
CA ILE A 284 -1.35 -6.40 0.94
C ILE A 284 -1.81 -6.06 -0.48
N LEU A 285 -0.94 -5.49 -1.31
CA LEU A 285 -1.31 -5.01 -2.65
C LEU A 285 -1.11 -6.05 -3.76
N ARG A 286 -0.77 -7.30 -3.43
CA ARG A 286 -0.46 -8.35 -4.42
C ARG A 286 -1.58 -8.50 -5.45
N ARG A 287 -2.85 -8.59 -5.01
CA ARG A 287 -3.99 -8.76 -5.92
C ARG A 287 -4.19 -7.54 -6.81
N VAL A 288 -4.05 -6.34 -6.26
CA VAL A 288 -4.15 -5.08 -7.01
C VAL A 288 -3.11 -5.07 -8.15
N PHE A 289 -1.86 -5.40 -7.86
CA PHE A 289 -0.81 -5.42 -8.89
C PHE A 289 -0.99 -6.52 -9.93
N MET A 290 -1.45 -7.71 -9.51
CA MET A 290 -1.85 -8.77 -10.43
C MET A 290 -2.97 -8.31 -11.36
N VAL A 291 -3.98 -7.60 -10.85
CA VAL A 291 -5.12 -7.14 -11.66
C VAL A 291 -4.72 -6.02 -12.61
N LEU A 292 -3.96 -5.03 -12.12
CA LEU A 292 -3.58 -3.87 -12.91
C LEU A 292 -2.51 -4.16 -13.96
N GLY A 293 -1.63 -5.15 -13.75
CA GLY A 293 -0.57 -5.45 -14.72
C GLY A 293 -0.21 -6.92 -14.87
N GLY A 294 -0.29 -7.74 -13.83
CA GLY A 294 0.08 -9.16 -13.92
C GLY A 294 -0.79 -9.97 -14.90
N ILE A 295 -2.12 -9.82 -14.82
CA ILE A 295 -3.08 -10.53 -15.68
C ILE A 295 -2.97 -10.04 -17.14
N PRO A 296 -3.01 -8.71 -17.43
CA PRO A 296 -2.76 -8.23 -18.78
C PRO A 296 -1.39 -8.64 -19.33
N GLY A 297 -0.34 -8.54 -18.51
CA GLY A 297 1.01 -8.97 -18.88
C GLY A 297 1.07 -10.47 -19.20
N GLN A 298 0.31 -11.30 -18.46
CA GLN A 298 0.22 -12.73 -18.74
C GLN A 298 -0.36 -13.01 -20.14
N TRP A 299 -1.34 -12.24 -20.58
CA TRP A 299 -1.91 -12.39 -21.93
C TRP A 299 -0.91 -12.05 -23.03
N VAL A 300 -0.02 -11.09 -22.78
CA VAL A 300 0.99 -10.64 -23.74
C VAL A 300 2.20 -11.58 -23.82
N ALA A 301 2.75 -11.99 -22.67
CA ALA A 301 4.04 -12.72 -22.62
C ALA A 301 4.06 -13.88 -21.61
N GLY A 302 2.91 -14.49 -21.35
CA GLY A 302 2.79 -15.66 -20.48
C GLY A 302 3.33 -15.41 -19.07
N ARG A 303 4.04 -16.39 -18.51
CA ARG A 303 4.57 -16.28 -17.12
C ARG A 303 5.56 -15.13 -16.94
N VAL A 304 6.34 -14.79 -17.98
CA VAL A 304 7.30 -13.67 -17.94
C VAL A 304 6.54 -12.36 -17.86
N GLY A 305 5.55 -12.19 -18.73
CA GLY A 305 4.68 -11.02 -18.73
C GLY A 305 3.88 -10.88 -17.43
N ALA A 306 3.48 -11.98 -16.80
CA ALA A 306 2.81 -11.94 -15.50
C ALA A 306 3.69 -11.34 -14.40
N VAL A 307 4.96 -11.76 -14.32
CA VAL A 307 5.91 -11.24 -13.34
C VAL A 307 6.23 -9.78 -13.64
N MET A 308 6.64 -9.47 -14.87
CA MET A 308 7.01 -8.10 -15.25
C MET A 308 5.83 -7.14 -15.11
N GLY A 309 4.65 -7.52 -15.60
CA GLY A 309 3.44 -6.70 -15.51
C GLY A 309 3.04 -6.40 -14.06
N THR A 310 3.18 -7.37 -13.15
CA THR A 310 2.90 -7.16 -11.71
C THR A 310 3.83 -6.10 -11.12
N PHE A 311 5.12 -6.20 -11.39
CA PHE A 311 6.10 -5.27 -10.84
C PHE A 311 6.07 -3.89 -11.49
N ILE A 312 5.83 -3.80 -12.80
CA ILE A 312 5.62 -2.52 -13.49
C ILE A 312 4.36 -1.84 -12.94
N ALA A 313 3.26 -2.57 -12.74
CA ALA A 313 2.06 -2.03 -12.11
C ALA A 313 2.31 -1.56 -10.67
N SER A 314 3.12 -2.28 -9.90
CA SER A 314 3.56 -1.82 -8.56
C SER A 314 4.30 -0.49 -8.63
N GLY A 315 5.24 -0.35 -9.56
CA GLY A 315 6.00 0.88 -9.74
C GLY A 315 5.15 2.06 -10.21
N LEU A 316 4.26 1.83 -11.18
CA LEU A 316 3.32 2.84 -11.65
C LEU A 316 2.29 3.22 -10.59
N PHE A 317 1.85 2.27 -9.77
CA PHE A 317 0.94 2.53 -8.65
C PHE A 317 1.53 3.58 -7.69
N HIS A 318 2.81 3.42 -7.32
CA HIS A 318 3.49 4.40 -6.48
C HIS A 318 3.67 5.74 -7.19
N GLU A 319 4.08 5.74 -8.44
CA GLU A 319 4.40 6.96 -9.18
C GLU A 319 3.16 7.77 -9.57
N CYS A 320 2.16 7.14 -10.18
CA CYS A 320 0.90 7.79 -10.51
C CYS A 320 0.16 8.26 -9.24
N GLY A 321 0.29 7.54 -8.12
CA GLY A 321 -0.23 8.01 -6.84
C GLY A 321 0.49 9.26 -6.35
N PHE A 322 1.81 9.37 -6.58
CA PHE A 322 2.63 10.51 -6.18
C PHE A 322 2.39 11.74 -7.07
N TYR A 323 1.81 11.59 -8.26
CA TYR A 323 1.47 12.71 -9.15
C TYR A 323 0.60 13.79 -8.46
N LEU A 324 -0.25 13.40 -7.50
CA LEU A 324 -1.08 14.34 -6.72
C LEU A 324 -0.27 15.28 -5.82
N VAL A 325 1.00 14.97 -5.56
CA VAL A 325 1.92 15.79 -4.78
C VAL A 325 2.41 17.02 -5.56
N ASN A 326 2.18 17.06 -6.88
CA ASN A 326 2.60 18.14 -7.76
C ASN A 326 4.13 18.38 -7.76
N ARG A 327 4.90 17.29 -7.98
CA ARG A 327 6.37 17.31 -8.05
C ARG A 327 6.91 16.70 -9.35
N GLY A 328 6.08 16.67 -10.38
CA GLY A 328 6.36 16.00 -11.64
C GLY A 328 6.36 14.46 -11.52
N MET A 329 6.46 13.82 -12.69
CA MET A 329 6.63 12.38 -12.80
C MET A 329 8.12 12.02 -12.76
N ASP A 330 8.47 11.00 -11.97
CA ASP A 330 9.81 10.46 -11.83
C ASP A 330 9.76 8.92 -11.84
N HIS A 331 10.06 8.33 -13.00
CA HIS A 331 9.96 6.89 -13.20
C HIS A 331 11.08 6.08 -12.53
N ARG A 332 11.98 6.68 -11.76
CA ARG A 332 12.98 5.94 -10.96
C ARG A 332 12.35 4.88 -10.07
N VAL A 333 11.20 5.18 -9.47
CA VAL A 333 10.42 4.22 -8.67
C VAL A 333 9.90 3.09 -9.56
N THR A 334 9.37 3.41 -10.74
CA THR A 334 8.90 2.41 -11.69
C THR A 334 10.01 1.48 -12.15
N VAL A 335 11.20 2.03 -12.45
CA VAL A 335 12.40 1.29 -12.84
C VAL A 335 12.84 0.33 -11.74
N PHE A 336 12.90 0.79 -10.48
CA PHE A 336 13.25 -0.09 -9.36
C PHE A 336 12.33 -1.31 -9.27
N PHE A 337 11.01 -1.11 -9.31
CA PHE A 337 10.10 -2.24 -9.21
C PHE A 337 10.22 -3.17 -10.43
N ALA A 338 10.31 -2.63 -11.65
CA ALA A 338 10.54 -3.45 -12.85
C ALA A 338 11.81 -4.30 -12.75
N LEU A 339 12.89 -3.73 -12.20
CA LEU A 339 14.14 -4.42 -11.91
C LEU A 339 13.96 -5.59 -10.93
N GLN A 340 13.05 -5.52 -9.97
CA GLN A 340 12.73 -6.66 -9.09
C GLN A 340 12.10 -7.83 -9.86
N GLY A 341 11.28 -7.54 -10.88
CA GLY A 341 10.75 -8.55 -11.80
C GLY A 341 11.87 -9.25 -12.56
N ILE A 342 12.85 -8.48 -13.07
CA ILE A 342 14.04 -9.00 -13.73
C ILE A 342 14.86 -9.88 -12.78
N ALA A 343 15.07 -9.45 -11.54
CA ALA A 343 15.79 -10.22 -10.53
C ALA A 343 15.15 -11.59 -10.28
N ILE A 344 13.82 -11.65 -10.14
CA ILE A 344 13.09 -12.91 -9.95
C ILE A 344 13.18 -13.82 -11.18
N LEU A 345 13.13 -13.24 -12.39
CA LEU A 345 13.32 -14.00 -13.63
C LEU A 345 14.76 -14.54 -13.73
N ALA A 346 15.75 -13.76 -13.31
CA ALA A 346 17.14 -14.20 -13.24
C ALA A 346 17.33 -15.36 -12.24
N GLU A 347 16.70 -15.30 -11.05
CA GLU A 347 16.69 -16.42 -10.09
C GLU A 347 16.07 -17.69 -10.68
N LYS A 348 15.04 -17.53 -11.52
CA LYS A 348 14.43 -18.65 -12.24
C LYS A 348 15.36 -19.23 -13.30
N ILE A 349 16.03 -18.39 -14.10
CA ILE A 349 17.01 -18.85 -15.10
C ILE A 349 18.16 -19.57 -14.40
N TYR A 350 18.66 -19.03 -13.29
CA TYR A 350 19.67 -19.69 -12.46
C TYR A 350 19.21 -21.08 -12.00
N PHE A 351 17.96 -21.23 -11.56
CA PHE A 351 17.41 -22.54 -11.20
C PHE A 351 17.35 -23.50 -12.39
N GLN A 352 16.93 -23.01 -13.57
CA GLN A 352 16.85 -23.84 -14.78
C GLN A 352 18.21 -24.32 -15.26
N TRP A 353 19.24 -23.49 -15.12
CA TRP A 353 20.60 -23.82 -15.55
C TRP A 353 21.37 -24.65 -14.53
N SER A 354 21.29 -24.31 -13.24
CA SER A 354 22.10 -24.94 -12.19
C SER A 354 21.40 -26.08 -11.44
N GLY A 355 20.07 -26.20 -11.57
CA GLY A 355 19.24 -27.08 -10.74
C GLY A 355 19.09 -26.62 -9.28
N ARG A 356 19.74 -25.52 -8.88
CA ARG A 356 19.77 -25.01 -7.50
C ARG A 356 18.92 -23.75 -7.37
N ARG A 357 18.17 -23.62 -6.27
CA ARG A 357 17.46 -22.37 -5.98
C ARG A 357 18.42 -21.37 -5.33
N VAL A 358 18.25 -20.09 -5.65
CA VAL A 358 18.94 -19.02 -4.91
C VAL A 358 18.50 -19.08 -3.45
N GLY A 359 19.48 -19.12 -2.54
CA GLY A 359 19.23 -19.32 -1.12
C GLY A 359 20.52 -19.27 -0.30
N GLY A 360 20.38 -19.41 1.01
CA GLY A 360 21.51 -19.37 1.95
C GLY A 360 22.18 -17.99 2.03
N TRP A 361 23.45 -17.97 2.46
CA TRP A 361 24.18 -16.71 2.68
C TRP A 361 24.41 -15.92 1.38
N ILE A 362 24.80 -16.60 0.29
CA ILE A 362 25.02 -15.95 -1.02
C ILE A 362 23.71 -15.36 -1.55
N GLY A 363 22.60 -16.12 -1.45
CA GLY A 363 21.28 -15.63 -1.83
C GLY A 363 20.81 -14.43 -0.98
N ARG A 364 21.21 -14.37 0.30
CA ARG A 364 20.98 -13.19 1.15
C ARG A 364 21.76 -11.98 0.67
N LEU A 365 23.05 -12.12 0.35
CA LEU A 365 23.84 -11.03 -0.23
C LEU A 365 23.26 -10.54 -1.55
N TRP A 366 22.84 -11.46 -2.42
CA TRP A 366 22.12 -11.17 -3.65
C TRP A 366 20.84 -10.36 -3.38
N THR A 367 20.03 -10.79 -2.41
CA THR A 367 18.82 -10.08 -2.02
C THR A 367 19.12 -8.69 -1.47
N TYR A 368 20.14 -8.55 -0.62
CA TYR A 368 20.54 -7.26 -0.06
C TYR A 368 21.07 -6.30 -1.11
N MET A 369 21.79 -6.78 -2.14
CA MET A 369 22.15 -5.94 -3.27
C MET A 369 20.90 -5.38 -3.98
N TRP A 370 19.89 -6.21 -4.26
CA TRP A 370 18.65 -5.74 -4.92
C TRP A 370 17.80 -4.80 -4.05
N ILE A 371 17.76 -5.02 -2.75
CA ILE A 371 16.90 -4.25 -1.84
C ILE A 371 17.64 -3.03 -1.28
N LEU A 372 18.85 -3.19 -0.74
CA LEU A 372 19.59 -2.14 -0.02
C LEU A 372 20.48 -1.27 -0.91
N VAL A 373 20.92 -1.78 -2.07
CA VAL A 373 21.75 -1.01 -3.01
C VAL A 373 20.89 -0.45 -4.13
N ILE A 374 20.21 -1.32 -4.89
CA ILE A 374 19.38 -0.88 -6.02
C ILE A 374 18.12 -0.11 -5.53
N GLY A 375 17.61 -0.43 -4.34
CA GLY A 375 16.48 0.29 -3.74
C GLY A 375 16.73 1.76 -3.41
N GLN A 376 17.98 2.20 -3.37
CA GLN A 376 18.31 3.61 -3.11
C GLN A 376 17.78 4.54 -4.22
N ILE A 377 17.58 4.02 -5.44
CA ILE A 377 16.94 4.74 -6.55
C ILE A 377 15.53 5.22 -6.18
N CYS A 378 14.74 4.39 -5.48
CA CYS A 378 13.41 4.78 -4.98
C CYS A 378 13.50 5.83 -3.89
N THR A 379 14.38 5.62 -2.92
CA THR A 379 14.51 6.53 -1.79
C THR A 379 14.96 7.90 -2.24
N ASP A 380 15.92 7.97 -3.17
CA ASP A 380 16.34 9.24 -3.76
C ASP A 380 15.20 9.95 -4.49
N ALA A 381 14.41 9.21 -5.28
CA ALA A 381 13.24 9.77 -5.97
C ALA A 381 12.16 10.31 -5.03
N TRP A 382 11.95 9.68 -3.87
CA TRP A 382 10.99 10.17 -2.89
C TRP A 382 11.52 11.35 -2.06
N LEU A 383 12.75 11.25 -1.56
CA LEU A 383 13.36 12.31 -0.74
C LEU A 383 13.64 13.57 -1.56
N SER A 384 14.07 13.44 -2.82
CA SER A 384 14.25 14.57 -3.75
C SER A 384 12.95 15.29 -4.11
N ARG A 385 11.79 14.70 -3.78
CA ARG A 385 10.46 15.27 -4.02
C ARG A 385 9.71 15.63 -2.74
N GLY A 386 10.44 15.76 -1.62
CA GLY A 386 9.91 16.31 -0.38
C GLY A 386 9.30 15.30 0.59
N LEU A 387 9.48 13.98 0.39
CA LEU A 387 8.93 12.98 1.31
C LEU A 387 9.45 13.17 2.76
N GLY A 388 10.67 13.68 2.93
CA GLY A 388 11.25 13.99 4.25
C GLY A 388 10.52 15.10 5.02
N HIS A 389 9.78 15.97 4.32
CA HIS A 389 8.99 17.05 4.93
C HIS A 389 7.63 16.57 5.47
N THR A 390 7.23 15.35 5.13
CA THR A 390 5.88 14.87 5.47
C THR A 390 5.62 14.77 6.96
N VAL A 391 4.36 14.97 7.34
CA VAL A 391 3.89 14.78 8.71
C VAL A 391 3.14 13.46 8.80
N PHE A 392 3.80 12.47 9.39
CA PHE A 392 3.20 11.21 9.87
C PHE A 392 2.57 11.41 11.25
N ILE A 393 3.31 12.02 12.18
CA ILE A 393 2.91 12.28 13.56
C ILE A 393 2.81 13.80 13.77
N PRO A 394 1.61 14.35 14.06
CA PRO A 394 1.45 15.76 14.35
C PRO A 394 2.34 16.21 15.52
N THR A 395 2.95 17.39 15.38
CA THR A 395 3.90 17.92 16.37
C THR A 395 3.36 18.00 17.80
N PRO A 396 2.10 18.40 18.07
CA PRO A 396 1.57 18.44 19.43
C PRO A 396 1.56 17.10 20.17
N ILE A 397 1.65 15.98 19.45
CA ILE A 397 1.66 14.63 20.02
C ILE A 397 2.97 13.91 19.76
N SER A 398 4.05 14.61 19.41
CA SER A 398 5.36 14.04 19.08
C SER A 398 6.31 14.02 20.30
N PRO A 399 6.54 12.87 20.95
CA PRO A 399 7.56 12.77 21.99
C PRO A 399 8.97 13.16 21.51
N ALA A 400 9.33 12.86 20.27
CA ALA A 400 10.64 13.17 19.72
C ALA A 400 10.87 14.68 19.63
N GLU A 401 9.88 15.44 19.14
CA GLU A 401 9.97 16.90 19.06
C GLU A 401 9.97 17.56 20.44
N HIS A 402 9.22 17.02 21.40
CA HIS A 402 9.10 17.60 22.73
C HIS A 402 10.21 17.19 23.71
N ILE A 403 10.85 16.03 23.52
CA ILE A 403 11.81 15.45 24.47
C ILE A 403 13.19 15.26 23.82
N ILE A 404 13.25 14.52 22.71
CA ILE A 404 14.53 14.07 22.11
C ILE A 404 15.28 15.26 21.49
N ILE A 405 14.61 16.04 20.65
CA ILE A 405 15.25 17.17 19.95
C ILE A 405 15.77 18.24 20.93
N PRO A 406 14.99 18.71 21.95
CA PRO A 406 15.49 19.67 22.92
C PRO A 406 16.67 19.14 23.74
N LEU A 407 16.65 17.85 24.13
CA LEU A 407 17.74 17.24 24.87
C LEU A 407 19.02 17.14 24.02
N GLY A 408 18.89 16.72 22.75
CA GLY A 408 20.01 16.67 21.83
C GLY A 408 20.65 18.04 21.58
N LYS A 409 19.85 19.09 21.44
CA LYS A 409 20.35 20.47 21.32
C LYS A 409 21.12 20.92 22.56
N LYS A 410 20.64 20.57 23.76
CA LYS A 410 21.36 20.89 25.01
C LYS A 410 22.72 20.18 25.08
N LEU A 411 22.78 18.90 24.69
CA LEU A 411 24.02 18.11 24.72
C LEU A 411 25.06 18.54 23.67
N LEU A 412 24.63 19.10 22.55
CA LEU A 412 25.54 19.60 21.51
C LEU A 412 26.04 21.04 21.78
N CYS A 413 25.31 21.80 22.61
CA CYS A 413 25.68 23.15 23.03
C CYS A 413 26.43 23.17 24.38
N SER A 414 26.52 22.04 25.08
CA SER A 414 27.36 21.82 26.27
C SER A 414 28.68 21.17 25.87
#